data_AF-A0A536LD07-F1
#
_entry.id   AF-A0A536LD07-F1
#
_cell.length_a   1.000
_cell.length_b   1.000
_cell.length_c   1.000
_cell.angle_alpha   90.00
_cell.angle_beta   90.00
_cell.angle_gamma   90.00
#
_symmetry.space_group_name_H-M   'P 1'
#
loop_
_entity.id
_entity.type
_entity.pdbx_description
1 polymer ?
#
loop_
_entity_poly.entity_id
_entity_poly.type
_entity_poly.pdbx_seq_one_letter_code
_entity_poly.pdbx_strand_id
1 'polypeptide(L)'
;MQQRESAIYQRVWFITGSSGGLGRALSEAVLARGERAVVTGRTPERVRDLIVRYPAQALVLELDVTRQDQVHTVVREAIERFGQIDVLVNIDSFSEGLAKEVGPLRIKVITIDPASNNGHPANEVANDIIATVDADSVAIR
;
A
#
# COMPACT_ATOMS: atom_id res chain seq x y z
N MET A 1 25.37 17.99 17.94
CA MET A 1 23.97 17.56 17.75
C MET A 1 23.48 18.13 16.43
N GLN A 2 23.38 17.31 15.38
CA GLN A 2 22.82 17.73 14.09
C GLN A 2 21.49 17.01 13.93
N GLN A 3 20.42 17.63 14.44
CA GLN A 3 19.06 17.29 14.03
C GLN A 3 18.91 17.82 12.61
N ARG A 4 19.26 16.98 11.62
CA ARG A 4 18.90 17.24 10.23
C ARG A 4 17.45 16.82 10.06
N GLU A 5 16.60 17.78 9.69
CA GLU A 5 15.26 17.53 9.17
C GLU A 5 15.34 16.37 8.19
N SER A 6 14.75 15.24 8.57
CA SER A 6 14.52 14.17 7.61
C SER A 6 13.57 14.76 6.59
N ALA A 7 14.00 14.96 5.35
CA ALA A 7 13.07 15.16 4.25
C ALA A 7 12.00 14.07 4.41
N ILE A 8 10.74 14.49 4.59
CA ILE A 8 9.64 13.55 4.81
C ILE A 8 9.59 12.67 3.58
N TYR A 9 10.13 11.46 3.71
CA TYR A 9 10.23 10.52 2.61
C TYR A 9 8.81 10.02 2.35
N GLN A 10 8.15 10.58 1.34
CA GLN A 10 6.80 10.19 0.94
C GLN A 10 6.87 8.84 0.22
N ARG A 11 6.77 7.75 1.00
CA ARG A 11 6.72 6.40 0.42
C ARG A 11 5.48 6.23 -0.44
N VAL A 12 5.63 5.37 -1.43
CA VAL A 12 4.53 4.89 -2.28
C VAL A 12 4.15 3.49 -1.82
N TRP A 13 2.94 3.38 -1.30
CA TRP A 13 2.35 2.13 -0.85
C TRP A 13 1.49 1.52 -1.95
N PHE A 14 1.67 0.25 -2.25
CA PHE A 14 0.79 -0.54 -3.09
C PHE A 14 -0.03 -1.46 -2.19
N ILE A 15 -1.35 -1.24 -2.13
CA ILE A 15 -2.24 -1.93 -1.20
C ILE A 15 -3.29 -2.72 -1.98
N THR A 16 -3.31 -4.04 -1.81
CA THR A 16 -4.36 -4.93 -2.33
C THR A 16 -5.55 -5.00 -1.39
N GLY A 17 -6.73 -5.37 -1.91
CA GLY A 17 -7.92 -5.59 -1.08
C GLY A 17 -8.48 -4.33 -0.40
N SER A 18 -8.32 -3.15 -1.01
CA SER A 18 -8.64 -1.87 -0.38
C SER A 18 -10.14 -1.52 -0.34
N SER A 19 -11.00 -2.30 -0.99
CA SER A 19 -12.45 -2.05 -1.07
C SER A 19 -13.22 -2.19 0.27
N GLY A 20 -12.54 -2.57 1.36
CA GLY A 20 -13.10 -2.65 2.71
C GLY A 20 -12.05 -3.11 3.75
N GLY A 21 -12.50 -3.29 5.00
CA GLY A 21 -11.71 -3.90 6.07
C GLY A 21 -10.34 -3.24 6.28
N LEU A 22 -9.32 -4.08 6.45
CA LEU A 22 -7.94 -3.66 6.69
C LEU A 22 -7.34 -2.84 5.55
N GLY A 23 -7.54 -3.25 4.29
CA GLY A 23 -6.95 -2.54 3.14
C GLY A 23 -7.47 -1.11 3.02
N ARG A 24 -8.76 -0.93 3.31
CA ARG A 24 -9.35 0.40 3.38
C ARG A 24 -8.75 1.24 4.51
N ALA A 25 -8.70 0.68 5.72
CA ALA A 25 -8.17 1.36 6.89
C ALA A 25 -6.70 1.77 6.71
N LEU A 26 -5.89 0.87 6.14
CA LEU A 26 -4.49 1.15 5.82
C LEU A 26 -4.35 2.25 4.76
N SER A 27 -5.15 2.20 3.70
CA SER A 27 -5.14 3.24 2.66
C SER A 27 -5.45 4.62 3.26
N GLU A 28 -6.47 4.71 4.12
CA GLU A 28 -6.82 5.96 4.81
C GLU A 28 -5.70 6.45 5.74
N ALA A 29 -5.10 5.54 6.53
CA ALA A 29 -4.02 5.89 7.46
C ALA A 29 -2.75 6.37 6.74
N VAL A 30 -2.35 5.69 5.66
CA VAL A 30 -1.20 6.09 4.82
C VAL A 30 -1.42 7.46 4.20
N LEU A 31 -2.59 7.68 3.58
CA LEU A 31 -2.92 8.95 2.92
C LEU A 31 -3.00 10.11 3.91
N ALA A 32 -3.62 9.90 5.08
CA ALA A 32 -3.73 10.90 6.14
C ALA A 32 -2.38 11.37 6.69
N ARG A 33 -1.32 10.56 6.56
CA ARG A 33 0.05 10.89 6.99
C ARG A 33 0.84 11.71 5.97
N GLY A 34 0.29 11.97 4.78
CA GLY A 34 1.01 12.67 3.71
C GLY A 34 1.77 11.74 2.77
N GLU A 35 1.65 10.42 2.91
CA GLU A 35 2.27 9.44 2.01
C GLU A 35 1.37 9.15 0.81
N ARG A 36 1.86 8.35 -0.16
CA ARG A 36 1.14 8.05 -1.41
C ARG A 36 0.65 6.61 -1.38
N ALA A 37 -0.53 6.37 -1.94
CA ALA A 37 -1.12 5.03 -1.98
C ALA A 37 -1.71 4.71 -3.35
N VAL A 38 -1.31 3.56 -3.89
CA VAL A 38 -2.01 2.84 -4.94
C VAL A 38 -3.01 1.92 -4.25
N VAL A 39 -4.28 2.31 -4.33
CA VAL A 39 -5.42 1.70 -3.64
C VAL A 39 -6.13 0.79 -4.62
N THR A 40 -6.01 -0.52 -4.44
CA THR A 40 -6.49 -1.48 -5.42
C THR A 40 -7.58 -2.41 -4.89
N GLY A 41 -8.46 -2.87 -5.77
CA GLY A 41 -9.47 -3.88 -5.47
C GLY A 41 -10.33 -4.19 -6.68
N ARG A 42 -11.12 -5.27 -6.61
CA ARG A 42 -12.02 -5.71 -7.70
C ARG A 42 -13.20 -4.77 -7.95
N THR A 43 -13.46 -3.84 -7.03
CA THR A 43 -14.54 -2.85 -7.15
C THR A 43 -13.98 -1.49 -6.72
N PRO A 44 -13.27 -0.78 -7.63
CA PRO A 44 -12.61 0.49 -7.33
C PRO A 44 -13.60 1.59 -6.92
N GLU A 45 -14.87 1.50 -7.32
CA GLU A 45 -15.94 2.44 -6.95
C GLU A 45 -16.07 2.61 -5.43
N ARG A 46 -15.81 1.54 -4.67
CA ARG A 46 -15.89 1.54 -3.20
C ARG A 46 -14.82 2.40 -2.54
N VAL A 47 -13.81 2.83 -3.29
CA VAL A 47 -12.69 3.62 -2.79
C VAL A 47 -12.43 4.92 -3.56
N ARG A 48 -13.31 5.28 -4.50
CA ARG A 48 -13.18 6.52 -5.28
C ARG A 48 -13.27 7.78 -4.43
N ASP A 49 -13.85 7.74 -3.24
CA ASP A 49 -13.84 8.88 -2.34
C ASP A 49 -12.42 9.24 -1.88
N LEU A 50 -11.46 8.31 -1.92
CA LEU A 50 -10.07 8.58 -1.55
C LEU A 50 -9.34 9.47 -2.57
N ILE A 51 -9.65 9.35 -3.87
CA ILE A 51 -9.08 10.26 -4.88
C ILE A 51 -9.65 11.68 -4.75
N VAL A 52 -10.88 11.82 -4.23
CA VAL A 52 -11.47 13.14 -3.97
C VAL A 52 -10.83 13.79 -2.75
N ARG A 53 -10.60 13.00 -1.68
CA ARG A 53 -9.98 13.49 -0.44
C ARG A 53 -8.47 13.72 -0.59
N TYR A 54 -7.78 12.93 -1.41
CA TYR A 54 -6.32 12.92 -1.53
C TYR A 54 -5.84 12.91 -3.01
N PRO A 55 -6.23 13.89 -3.85
CA PRO A 55 -6.05 13.84 -5.30
C PRO A 55 -4.57 13.76 -5.76
N ALA A 56 -3.65 14.29 -4.96
CA ALA A 56 -2.22 14.24 -5.26
C ALA A 56 -1.54 12.93 -4.82
N GLN A 57 -2.16 12.18 -3.91
CA GLN A 57 -1.53 11.08 -3.18
C GLN A 57 -2.17 9.71 -3.46
N ALA A 58 -3.45 9.68 -3.80
CA ALA A 58 -4.19 8.45 -4.07
C ALA A 58 -4.24 8.16 -5.58
N LEU A 59 -3.96 6.91 -5.93
CA LEU A 59 -4.25 6.31 -7.23
C LEU A 59 -5.16 5.11 -6.98
N VAL A 60 -6.38 5.12 -7.52
CA VAL A 60 -7.33 4.01 -7.38
C VAL A 60 -7.35 3.21 -8.67
N LEU A 61 -7.07 1.91 -8.58
CA LEU A 61 -7.02 1.01 -9.74
C LEU A 61 -7.83 -0.26 -9.48
N GLU A 62 -8.45 -0.78 -10.54
CA GLU A 62 -9.07 -2.12 -10.49
C GLU A 62 -7.96 -3.17 -10.50
N LEU A 63 -8.04 -4.13 -9.58
CA LEU A 63 -7.10 -5.26 -9.54
C LEU A 63 -7.78 -6.52 -9.01
N ASP A 64 -7.75 -7.55 -9.84
CA ASP A 64 -7.81 -8.95 -9.43
C ASP A 64 -6.39 -9.54 -9.46
N VAL A 65 -5.84 -9.85 -8.28
CA VAL A 65 -4.45 -10.35 -8.14
C VAL A 65 -4.23 -11.70 -8.81
N THR A 66 -5.30 -12.45 -9.12
CA THR A 66 -5.21 -13.73 -9.85
C THR A 66 -5.00 -13.55 -11.35
N ARG A 67 -5.20 -12.32 -11.85
CA ARG A 67 -5.06 -11.95 -13.26
C ARG A 67 -3.71 -11.28 -13.51
N GLN A 68 -2.75 -12.04 -14.05
CA GLN A 68 -1.39 -11.53 -14.27
C GLN A 68 -1.35 -10.29 -15.18
N ASP A 69 -2.18 -10.26 -16.23
CA ASP A 69 -2.32 -9.11 -17.14
C ASP A 69 -2.71 -7.82 -16.42
N GLN A 70 -3.60 -7.92 -15.42
CA GLN A 70 -3.98 -6.78 -14.59
C GLN A 70 -2.85 -6.38 -13.64
N VAL A 71 -2.18 -7.35 -13.01
CA VAL A 71 -1.03 -7.10 -12.14
C VAL A 71 0.05 -6.30 -12.88
N HIS A 72 0.48 -6.73 -14.08
CA HIS A 72 1.44 -6.01 -14.91
C HIS A 72 1.00 -4.56 -15.19
N THR A 73 -0.27 -4.39 -15.56
CA THR A 73 -0.83 -3.09 -15.94
C THR A 73 -0.87 -2.12 -14.76
N VAL A 74 -1.37 -2.57 -13.61
CA VAL A 74 -1.52 -1.75 -12.40
C VAL A 74 -0.16 -1.38 -11.81
N VAL A 75 0.83 -2.29 -11.84
CA VAL A 75 2.20 -1.99 -11.41
C VAL A 75 2.83 -0.94 -12.33
N ARG A 76 2.68 -1.07 -13.65
CA ARG A 76 3.14 -0.05 -14.59
C ARG A 76 2.51 1.31 -14.32
N GLU A 77 1.19 1.38 -14.15
CA GLU A 77 0.48 2.63 -13.88
C GLU A 77 0.90 3.27 -12.54
N ALA A 78 1.14 2.46 -11.52
CA ALA A 78 1.70 2.92 -10.24
C ALA A 78 3.07 3.58 -10.42
N ILE A 79 3.97 2.93 -11.17
CA ILE A 79 5.32 3.45 -11.46
C ILE A 79 5.24 4.69 -12.34
N GLU A 80 4.38 4.73 -13.36
CA GLU A 80 4.16 5.91 -14.20
C GLU A 80 3.64 7.10 -13.38
N ARG A 81 2.73 6.86 -12.44
CA ARG A 81 2.12 7.91 -11.62
C ARG A 81 3.05 8.46 -10.54
N PHE A 82 3.82 7.59 -9.88
CA PHE A 82 4.57 7.93 -8.67
C PHE A 82 6.08 7.70 -8.75
N GLY A 83 6.57 7.08 -9.82
CA GLY A 83 7.99 6.82 -10.10
C GLY A 83 8.54 5.55 -9.45
N GLN A 84 7.90 5.05 -8.40
CA GLN A 84 8.38 3.93 -7.60
C GLN A 84 7.25 3.27 -6.80
N ILE A 85 7.55 2.10 -6.22
CA ILE A 85 6.77 1.47 -5.15
C ILE A 85 7.78 1.16 -4.03
N ASP A 86 7.49 1.58 -2.80
CA ASP A 86 8.36 1.37 -1.63
C ASP A 86 7.85 0.23 -0.74
N VAL A 87 6.52 0.09 -0.67
CA VAL A 87 5.87 -0.89 0.20
C VAL A 87 4.78 -1.59 -0.59
N LEU A 88 4.78 -2.92 -0.56
CA LEU A 88 3.69 -3.74 -1.06
C LEU A 88 3.01 -4.40 0.13
N VAL A 89 1.73 -4.09 0.35
CA VAL A 89 0.90 -4.77 1.35
C VAL A 89 -0.12 -5.63 0.64
N ASN A 90 0.03 -6.94 0.83
CA ASN A 90 -0.91 -7.92 0.34
C ASN A 90 -1.87 -8.38 1.42
N ILE A 91 -3.16 -8.18 1.18
CA ILE A 91 -4.21 -8.60 2.11
C ILE A 91 -4.88 -9.90 1.63
N ASP A 92 -4.51 -10.40 0.45
CA ASP A 92 -5.00 -11.66 -0.11
C ASP A 92 -3.88 -12.69 -0.27
N SER A 93 -4.17 -13.93 0.10
CA SER A 93 -3.25 -15.07 0.12
C SER A 93 -2.83 -15.59 -1.28
N PHE A 94 -3.36 -15.02 -2.37
CA PHE A 94 -3.13 -15.48 -3.75
C PHE A 94 -2.04 -14.73 -4.52
N SER A 95 -1.05 -14.20 -3.82
CA SER A 95 -0.24 -13.07 -4.33
C SER A 95 1.24 -13.35 -4.60
N GLU A 96 1.66 -14.62 -4.63
CA GLU A 96 3.06 -14.98 -4.88
C GLU A 96 3.65 -14.38 -6.17
N GLY A 97 2.81 -14.07 -7.16
CA GLY A 97 3.21 -13.41 -8.41
C GLY A 97 3.41 -11.89 -8.29
N LEU A 98 2.68 -11.20 -7.42
CA LEU A 98 2.68 -9.74 -7.35
C LEU A 98 4.00 -9.19 -6.82
N ALA A 99 4.58 -9.82 -5.80
CA ALA A 99 5.88 -9.41 -5.25
C ALA A 99 7.01 -9.52 -6.31
N LYS A 100 6.93 -10.52 -7.20
CA LYS A 100 7.89 -10.67 -8.31
C LYS A 100 7.74 -9.56 -9.34
N GLU A 101 6.50 -9.15 -9.61
CA GLU A 101 6.21 -8.10 -10.59
C GLU A 101 6.62 -6.71 -10.11
N VAL A 102 6.37 -6.40 -8.84
CA VAL A 102 6.68 -5.08 -8.25
C VAL A 102 8.20 -4.83 -8.19
N GLY A 103 9.02 -5.88 -8.26
CA GLY A 103 10.47 -5.80 -8.51
C GLY A 103 11.35 -5.98 -7.26
N PRO A 104 12.63 -6.35 -7.40
CA PRO A 104 13.41 -6.92 -6.29
C PRO A 104 14.34 -5.95 -5.52
N LEU A 105 14.18 -4.62 -5.60
CA LEU A 105 15.09 -3.69 -4.90
C LEU A 105 14.33 -2.63 -4.11
N ARG A 106 14.48 -2.66 -2.78
CA ARG A 106 13.93 -1.72 -1.77
C ARG A 106 12.43 -1.80 -1.47
N ILE A 107 11.69 -2.75 -2.04
CA ILE A 107 10.27 -2.93 -1.69
C ILE A 107 10.12 -3.79 -0.45
N LYS A 108 9.47 -3.24 0.59
CA LYS A 108 9.04 -4.02 1.74
C LYS A 108 7.72 -4.72 1.41
N VAL A 109 7.72 -6.05 1.38
CA VAL A 109 6.52 -6.86 1.15
C VAL A 109 5.95 -7.31 2.49
N ILE A 110 4.67 -7.02 2.72
CA ILE A 110 3.93 -7.45 3.90
C ILE A 110 2.73 -8.26 3.42
N THR A 111 2.70 -9.55 3.77
CA THR A 111 1.54 -10.40 3.50
C THR A 111 0.73 -10.54 4.78
N ILE A 112 -0.54 -10.19 4.71
CA ILE A 112 -1.51 -10.31 5.79
C ILE A 112 -2.48 -11.42 5.41
N ASP A 113 -2.67 -12.38 6.31
CA ASP A 113 -3.79 -13.31 6.20
C ASP A 113 -5.08 -12.54 6.52
N PRO A 114 -6.08 -12.49 5.62
CA PRO A 114 -7.32 -11.74 5.84
C PRO A 114 -8.12 -12.26 7.06
N ALA A 115 -7.86 -13.47 7.56
CA ALA A 115 -8.45 -13.98 8.80
C ALA A 115 -7.68 -13.56 10.08
N SER A 116 -6.47 -13.00 9.96
CA SER A 116 -5.51 -12.82 11.05
C SER A 116 -5.70 -11.56 11.90
N ASN A 117 -6.77 -10.79 11.70
CA ASN A 117 -6.99 -9.61 12.55
C ASN A 117 -7.29 -9.96 14.02
N ASN A 118 -7.47 -11.24 14.39
CA ASN A 118 -7.57 -11.73 15.79
C ASN A 118 -8.56 -10.94 16.68
N GLY A 119 -9.59 -10.33 16.08
CA GLY A 119 -10.57 -9.47 16.78
C GLY A 119 -10.13 -8.01 16.98
N HIS A 120 -8.91 -7.64 16.59
CA HIS A 120 -8.44 -6.26 16.60
C HIS A 120 -9.14 -5.40 15.53
N PRO A 121 -9.47 -4.15 15.86
CA PRO A 121 -9.96 -3.18 14.90
C PRO A 121 -9.00 -2.98 13.72
N ALA A 122 -9.55 -2.86 12.50
CA ALA A 122 -8.76 -2.71 11.28
C ALA A 122 -7.82 -1.50 11.28
N ASN A 123 -8.20 -0.41 11.94
CA ASN A 123 -7.39 0.79 12.10
C ASN A 123 -6.19 0.58 13.03
N GLU A 124 -6.31 -0.23 14.07
CA GLU A 124 -5.18 -0.58 14.95
C GLU A 124 -4.15 -1.41 14.17
N VAL A 125 -4.60 -2.47 13.49
CA VAL A 125 -3.73 -3.30 12.66
C VAL A 125 -3.05 -2.49 11.54
N ALA A 126 -3.77 -1.55 10.93
CA ALA A 126 -3.19 -0.64 9.94
C ALA A 126 -2.05 0.22 10.53
N ASN A 127 -2.22 0.74 11.75
CA ASN A 127 -1.18 1.53 12.42
C ASN A 127 0.03 0.66 12.79
N ASP A 128 -0.18 -0.58 13.21
CA ASP A 128 0.91 -1.53 13.52
C ASP A 128 1.72 -1.88 12.27
N ILE A 129 1.07 -2.05 11.12
CA ILE A 129 1.73 -2.24 9.82
C ILE A 129 2.60 -1.02 9.49
N ILE A 130 2.06 0.19 9.64
CA ILE A 130 2.80 1.44 9.40
C ILE A 130 4.01 1.54 10.34
N ALA A 131 3.83 1.27 11.64
CA ALA A 131 4.90 1.29 12.63
C ALA A 131 6.01 0.26 12.30
N THR A 132 5.62 -0.92 11.82
CA THR A 132 6.55 -1.97 11.38
C THR A 132 7.35 -1.52 10.15
N VAL A 133 6.73 -0.83 9.19
CA VAL A 133 7.44 -0.25 8.03
C VAL A 133 8.38 0.87 8.47
N ASP A 134 7.96 1.72 9.39
CA ASP A 134 8.76 2.83 9.93
C ASP A 134 10.01 2.32 10.66
N ALA A 135 9.88 1.28 11.49
CA ALA A 135 11.00 0.70 12.23
C ALA A 135 12.10 0.13 11.31
N ASP A 136 11.72 -0.59 10.24
CA ASP A 136 12.69 -1.14 9.29
C ASP A 136 13.34 -0.08 8.39
N SER A 137 12.63 1.04 8.16
CA SER A 137 13.16 2.17 7.38
C SER A 137 14.34 2.86 8.09
N VAL A 138 14.46 2.71 9.42
CA VAL A 138 15.61 3.18 10.22
C VAL A 138 16.81 2.24 10.08
N ALA A 139 16.59 0.95 9.81
CA ALA A 139 17.64 -0.07 9.77
C ALA A 139 18.45 -0.10 8.45
N ILE A 140 17.95 0.52 7.37
CA ILE A 140 18.59 0.54 6.04
C ILE A 140 19.35 1.86 5.78
N ARG A 141 19.39 2.78 6.75
CA ARG A 141 20.11 4.06 6.67
C ARG A 141 21.49 4.01 7.30
#